data_AF-A0A4Q9R5S3-F1
#
_entry.id   AF-A0A4Q9R5S3-F1
#
_cell.length_a   1.000
_cell.length_b   1.000
_cell.length_c   1.000
_cell.angle_alpha   90.00
_cell.angle_beta   90.00
_cell.angle_gamma   90.00
#
_symmetry.space_group_name_H-M   'P 1'
#
loop_
_entity.id
_entity.type
_entity.pdbx_description
1 polymer ?
#
loop_
_entity_poly.entity_id
_entity_poly.type
_entity_poly.pdbx_seq_one_letter_code
_entity_poly.pdbx_strand_id
1 'polypeptide(L)'
;MRGFTLIELMITLAVLALLMFVGLPLTNAWVNGAQQQTAASLLREGIGRAKAQALRNPRNVQDISQPAALLCRSGQVLKIPDGDACTDTASWTAQLPAEPAVKLGSDSSDLVCVAFNSRGLPIASGDCEKSDIKITVSSQDDILVPLL
;
A
#
# COMPACT_ATOMS: atom_id res chain seq x y z
N MET A 1 16.53 34.77 -43.95
CA MET A 1 16.20 34.15 -42.64
C MET A 1 15.06 34.97 -42.06
N ARG A 2 13.85 34.39 -41.95
CA ARG A 2 12.71 35.07 -41.31
C ARG A 2 12.84 34.83 -39.81
N GLY A 3 13.11 35.88 -39.04
CA GLY A 3 13.15 35.83 -37.58
C GLY A 3 11.74 35.87 -37.00
N PHE A 4 11.55 35.25 -35.84
CA PHE A 4 10.34 35.40 -35.03
C PHE A 4 10.15 36.87 -34.66
N THR A 5 8.91 37.35 -34.73
CA THR A 5 8.61 38.71 -34.28
C THR A 5 8.54 38.76 -32.74
N LEU A 6 8.80 39.93 -32.16
CA LEU A 6 8.79 40.10 -30.69
C LEU A 6 7.41 39.76 -30.10
N ILE A 7 6.32 40.12 -30.81
CA ILE A 7 4.95 39.79 -30.42
C ILE A 7 4.68 38.27 -30.47
N GLU A 8 5.22 37.57 -31.45
CA GLU A 8 5.04 36.12 -31.61
C GLU A 8 5.74 35.35 -30.47
N LEU A 9 6.90 35.83 -30.03
CA LEU A 9 7.59 35.27 -28.86
C LEU A 9 6.81 35.54 -27.56
N MET A 10 6.19 36.71 -27.40
CA MET A 10 5.37 36.98 -26.22
C MET A 10 4.11 36.12 -26.16
N ILE A 11 3.44 35.90 -27.29
CA ILE A 11 2.23 35.06 -27.37
C ILE A 11 2.57 33.60 -27.08
N THR A 12 3.64 33.07 -27.67
CA THR A 12 4.06 31.67 -27.44
C THR A 12 4.45 31.42 -25.98
N LEU A 13 5.18 32.35 -25.35
CA LEU A 13 5.49 32.26 -23.92
C LEU A 13 4.24 32.36 -23.04
N ALA A 14 3.28 33.23 -23.38
CA ALA A 14 2.03 33.33 -22.65
C ALA A 14 1.21 32.03 -22.74
N VAL A 15 1.11 31.43 -23.92
CA VAL A 15 0.43 30.13 -24.11
C VAL A 15 1.17 29.02 -23.39
N LEU A 16 2.51 28.98 -23.44
CA LEU A 16 3.31 27.99 -22.74
C LEU A 16 3.11 28.08 -21.21
N ALA A 17 3.09 29.30 -20.65
CA ALA A 17 2.84 29.52 -19.23
C ALA A 17 1.45 29.04 -18.80
N LEU A 18 0.42 29.31 -19.62
CA LEU A 18 -0.93 28.81 -19.40
C LEU A 18 -0.97 27.26 -19.40
N LEU A 19 -0.32 26.64 -20.38
CA LEU A 19 -0.27 25.19 -20.50
C LEU A 19 0.46 24.53 -19.32
N MET A 20 1.58 25.11 -18.86
CA MET A 20 2.28 24.62 -17.67
C MET A 20 1.40 24.70 -16.42
N PHE A 21 0.66 25.80 -16.24
CA PHE A 21 -0.23 25.98 -15.09
C PHE A 21 -1.33 24.92 -15.03
N VAL A 22 -1.89 24.53 -16.17
CA VAL A 22 -2.94 23.50 -16.26
C VAL A 22 -2.38 22.08 -16.22
N GLY A 23 -1.16 21.85 -16.70
CA GLY A 23 -0.56 20.51 -16.79
C GLY A 23 -0.12 19.90 -15.46
N LEU A 24 0.34 20.71 -14.51
CA LEU A 24 0.85 20.26 -13.20
C LEU A 24 -0.18 19.53 -12.30
N PRO A 25 -1.44 19.99 -12.13
CA PRO A 25 -2.40 19.28 -11.27
C PRO A 25 -2.78 17.89 -11.82
N LEU A 26 -2.80 17.72 -13.15
CA LEU A 26 -3.17 16.44 -13.78
C LEU A 26 -2.14 15.35 -13.52
N THR A 27 -0.85 15.68 -13.60
CA THR A 27 0.24 14.71 -13.38
C THR A 27 0.27 14.23 -11.93
N ASN A 28 0.02 15.12 -10.97
CA ASN A 28 -0.04 14.78 -9.55
C ASN A 28 -1.18 13.80 -9.23
N ALA A 29 -2.38 14.01 -9.79
CA ALA A 29 -3.51 13.10 -9.59
C ALA A 29 -3.22 11.69 -10.14
N TRP A 30 -2.61 11.61 -11.33
CA TRP A 30 -2.23 10.34 -11.94
C TRP A 30 -1.17 9.58 -11.13
N VAL A 31 -0.14 10.28 -10.66
CA VAL A 31 0.91 9.68 -9.81
C VAL A 31 0.33 9.13 -8.51
N ASN A 32 -0.56 9.87 -7.85
CA ASN A 32 -1.21 9.43 -6.62
C ASN A 32 -2.05 8.17 -6.85
N GLY A 33 -2.82 8.09 -7.94
CA GLY A 33 -3.58 6.90 -8.30
C GLY A 33 -2.69 5.69 -8.60
N ALA A 34 -1.58 5.89 -9.31
CA ALA A 34 -0.60 4.83 -9.58
C ALA A 34 0.05 4.29 -8.29
N GLN A 35 0.36 5.17 -7.34
CA GLN A 35 0.90 4.78 -6.03
C GLN A 35 -0.14 4.01 -5.20
N GLN A 36 -1.40 4.45 -5.20
CA GLN A 36 -2.49 3.73 -4.52
C GLN A 36 -2.66 2.30 -5.06
N GLN A 37 -2.66 2.13 -6.39
CA GLN A 37 -2.76 0.81 -7.03
C GLN A 37 -1.55 -0.07 -6.73
N THR A 38 -0.35 0.52 -6.71
CA THR A 38 0.88 -0.19 -6.35
C THR A 38 0.81 -0.71 -4.91
N ALA A 39 0.41 0.13 -3.96
CA ALA A 39 0.20 -0.29 -2.57
C ALA A 39 -0.83 -1.41 -2.45
N ALA A 40 -1.95 -1.31 -3.17
CA ALA A 40 -2.98 -2.34 -3.18
C ALA A 40 -2.47 -3.67 -3.77
N SER A 41 -1.62 -3.62 -4.80
CA SER A 41 -0.98 -4.81 -5.38
C SER A 41 -0.01 -5.46 -4.40
N LEU A 42 0.87 -4.68 -3.76
CA LEU A 42 1.83 -5.18 -2.78
C LEU A 42 1.13 -5.78 -1.55
N LEU A 43 0.01 -5.18 -1.13
CA LEU A 43 -0.77 -5.70 -0.03
C LEU A 43 -1.44 -7.03 -0.38
N ARG A 44 -2.04 -7.14 -1.56
CA ARG A 44 -2.60 -8.42 -2.05
C ARG A 44 -1.53 -9.51 -2.17
N GLU A 45 -0.35 -9.15 -2.66
CA GLU A 45 0.79 -10.06 -2.72
C GLU A 45 1.22 -10.52 -1.31
N GLY A 46 1.38 -9.58 -0.38
CA GLY A 46 1.74 -9.86 1.01
C GLY A 46 0.71 -10.76 1.70
N ILE A 47 -0.59 -10.48 1.51
CA ILE A 47 -1.68 -11.32 2.05
C ILE A 47 -1.62 -12.72 1.44
N GLY A 48 -1.47 -12.83 0.12
CA GLY A 48 -1.36 -14.13 -0.55
C GLY A 48 -0.18 -14.96 -0.05
N ARG A 49 0.99 -14.32 0.13
CA ARG A 49 2.19 -14.95 0.68
C ARG A 49 2.01 -15.34 2.15
N ALA A 50 1.44 -14.47 2.98
CA ALA A 50 1.19 -14.77 4.39
C ALA A 50 0.17 -15.90 4.55
N LYS A 51 -0.90 -15.93 3.76
CA LYS A 51 -1.85 -17.06 3.69
C LYS A 51 -1.15 -18.35 3.29
N ALA A 52 -0.30 -18.32 2.26
CA ALA A 52 0.45 -19.49 1.83
C ALA A 52 1.43 -19.98 2.92
N GLN A 53 2.08 -19.08 3.65
CA GLN A 53 2.93 -19.44 4.79
C GLN A 53 2.11 -20.03 5.94
N ALA A 54 0.95 -19.46 6.25
CA ALA A 54 0.04 -19.97 7.28
C ALA A 54 -0.44 -21.40 6.96
N LEU A 55 -0.80 -21.66 5.69
CA LEU A 55 -1.21 -22.98 5.21
C LEU A 55 -0.08 -24.00 5.23
N ARG A 56 1.17 -23.57 4.97
CA ARG A 56 2.36 -24.44 5.14
C ARG A 56 2.63 -24.74 6.61
N ASN A 57 2.18 -23.87 7.50
CA ASN A 57 2.29 -23.99 8.95
C ASN A 57 3.70 -24.42 9.41
N PRO A 58 4.77 -23.69 9.04
CA PRO A 58 6.16 -24.09 9.31
C PRO A 58 6.48 -24.21 10.80
N ARG A 59 5.71 -23.49 11.64
CA ARG A 59 5.83 -23.52 13.10
C ARG A 59 5.02 -24.65 13.76
N ASN A 60 4.34 -25.49 12.99
CA ASN A 60 3.49 -26.58 13.49
C ASN A 60 2.46 -26.12 14.54
N VAL A 61 1.82 -24.97 14.29
CA VAL A 61 0.76 -24.42 15.15
C VAL A 61 -0.49 -25.30 15.02
N GLN A 62 -0.82 -26.03 16.08
CA GLN A 62 -1.97 -26.95 16.09
C GLN A 62 -3.27 -26.25 16.45
N ASP A 63 -3.19 -25.20 17.26
CA ASP A 63 -4.35 -24.43 17.70
C ASP A 63 -4.78 -23.44 16.61
N ILE A 64 -6.01 -23.58 16.12
CA ILE A 64 -6.60 -22.71 15.10
C ILE A 64 -6.89 -21.29 15.59
N SER A 65 -6.92 -21.08 16.91
CA SER A 65 -7.06 -19.75 17.52
C SER A 65 -5.73 -18.99 17.57
N GLN A 66 -4.62 -19.66 17.27
CA GLN A 66 -3.29 -19.07 17.26
C GLN A 66 -2.84 -18.72 15.82
N PRO A 67 -2.04 -17.66 15.65
CA PRO A 67 -1.52 -17.28 14.35
C PRO A 67 -0.47 -18.27 13.86
N ALA A 68 -0.65 -18.78 12.65
CA ALA A 68 0.34 -19.60 11.93
C ALA A 68 1.25 -18.74 11.03
N ALA A 69 0.78 -17.57 10.58
CA ALA A 69 1.61 -16.55 9.96
C ALA A 69 1.02 -15.15 10.15
N LEU A 70 1.85 -14.13 9.97
CA LEU A 70 1.48 -12.72 10.09
C LEU A 70 1.95 -11.95 8.85
N LEU A 71 1.25 -10.88 8.51
CA LEU A 71 1.75 -9.82 7.65
C LEU A 71 1.75 -8.53 8.48
N CYS A 72 2.92 -7.97 8.68
CA CYS A 72 3.14 -6.83 9.54
C CYS A 72 3.53 -5.61 8.70
N ARG A 73 3.16 -4.43 9.18
CA ARG A 73 3.61 -3.14 8.65
C ARG A 73 4.50 -2.45 9.66
N SER A 74 5.61 -1.91 9.18
CA SER A 74 6.53 -1.08 9.96
C SER A 74 6.86 0.16 9.14
N GLY A 75 6.15 1.26 9.37
CA GLY A 75 6.20 2.43 8.50
C GLY A 75 5.69 2.09 7.09
N GLN A 76 6.55 2.27 6.08
CA GLN A 76 6.25 1.93 4.68
C GLN A 76 6.72 0.51 4.29
N VAL A 77 7.25 -0.28 5.22
CA VAL A 77 7.68 -1.64 4.90
C VAL A 77 6.62 -2.64 5.34
N LEU A 78 6.11 -3.42 4.39
CA LEU A 78 5.40 -4.66 4.67
C LEU A 78 6.41 -5.78 4.88
N LYS A 79 6.13 -6.66 5.84
CA LYS A 79 6.99 -7.81 6.13
C LYS A 79 6.20 -9.01 6.59
N ILE A 80 6.70 -10.19 6.26
CA ILE A 80 6.20 -11.46 6.76
C ILE A 80 7.30 -12.06 7.63
N PRO A 81 7.10 -12.14 8.96
CA PRO A 81 8.05 -12.77 9.86
C PRO A 81 8.09 -14.29 9.67
N ASP A 82 9.23 -14.91 9.94
CA ASP A 82 9.36 -16.38 10.08
C ASP A 82 8.78 -16.88 11.42
N GLY A 83 8.74 -16.02 12.44
CA GLY A 83 8.21 -16.29 13.76
C GLY A 83 6.75 -15.86 13.96
N ASP A 84 6.36 -15.68 15.21
CA ASP A 84 5.02 -15.29 15.65
C ASP A 84 4.90 -13.81 16.01
N ALA A 85 5.99 -13.05 15.97
CA ALA A 85 5.99 -11.63 16.26
C ALA A 85 6.40 -10.80 15.05
N CYS A 86 5.81 -9.61 14.92
CA CYS A 86 6.24 -8.63 13.92
C CYS A 86 7.68 -8.17 14.13
N THR A 87 8.34 -8.46 15.25
CA THR A 87 9.75 -8.12 15.48
C THR A 87 10.72 -9.16 14.92
N ASP A 88 10.24 -10.33 14.55
CA ASP A 88 11.09 -11.43 14.09
C ASP A 88 11.70 -11.15 12.71
N THR A 89 12.67 -11.99 12.34
CA THR A 89 13.30 -11.96 11.02
C THR A 89 12.25 -12.14 9.93
N ALA A 90 12.31 -11.27 8.92
CA ALA A 90 11.36 -11.30 7.81
C ALA A 90 11.84 -12.23 6.70
N SER A 91 11.00 -13.18 6.31
CA SER A 91 11.19 -14.04 5.13
C SER A 91 10.85 -13.33 3.82
N TRP A 92 9.99 -12.32 3.90
CA TRP A 92 9.62 -11.47 2.78
C TRP A 92 9.39 -10.05 3.25
N THR A 93 9.78 -9.08 2.42
CA THR A 93 9.53 -7.66 2.63
C THR A 93 9.12 -6.99 1.32
N ALA A 94 8.33 -5.93 1.43
CA ALA A 94 8.00 -5.04 0.32
C ALA A 94 7.96 -3.59 0.80
N GLN A 95 8.41 -2.68 -0.05
CA GLN A 95 8.38 -1.24 0.21
C GLN A 95 7.13 -0.63 -0.41
N LEU A 96 6.30 0.00 0.42
CA LEU A 96 5.17 0.79 -0.01
C LEU A 96 5.64 2.15 -0.57
N PRO A 97 4.86 2.76 -1.47
CA PRO A 97 5.13 4.12 -1.93
C PRO A 97 5.22 5.12 -0.77
N ALA A 98 6.10 6.12 -0.89
CA ALA A 98 6.36 7.09 0.17
C ALA A 98 5.13 7.97 0.51
N GLU A 99 5.05 8.42 1.77
CA GLU A 99 4.05 9.37 2.25
C GLU A 99 4.13 10.74 1.54
N PRO A 100 3.03 11.54 1.47
CA PRO A 100 1.71 11.33 2.12
C PRO A 100 0.75 10.41 1.33
N ALA A 101 1.26 9.63 0.38
CA ALA A 101 0.43 9.03 -0.65
C ALA A 101 -0.39 7.82 -0.23
N VAL A 102 -0.10 7.12 0.87
CA VAL A 102 -0.82 5.87 1.19
C VAL A 102 -0.94 5.65 2.69
N LYS A 103 -2.16 5.75 3.21
CA LYS A 103 -2.53 5.23 4.54
C LYS A 103 -3.17 3.87 4.38
N LEU A 104 -2.69 2.88 5.15
CA LEU A 104 -3.27 1.56 5.21
C LEU A 104 -3.85 1.39 6.61
N GLY A 105 -5.11 0.97 6.75
CA GLY A 105 -5.72 0.72 8.04
C GLY A 105 -7.21 0.97 8.04
N SER A 106 -7.75 1.42 9.16
CA SER A 106 -9.13 1.87 9.30
C SER A 106 -9.22 3.40 9.29
N ASP A 107 -10.43 3.97 9.34
CA ASP A 107 -10.62 5.42 9.46
C ASP A 107 -9.96 6.04 10.72
N SER A 108 -9.58 5.21 11.70
CA SER A 108 -9.06 5.65 13.00
C SER A 108 -7.67 5.09 13.39
N SER A 109 -7.10 4.15 12.64
CA SER A 109 -5.82 3.49 12.98
C SER A 109 -5.02 3.12 11.73
N ASP A 110 -3.69 3.26 11.82
CA ASP A 110 -2.79 2.63 10.85
C ASP A 110 -2.76 1.12 11.07
N LEU A 111 -2.72 0.37 9.97
CA LEU A 111 -2.50 -1.07 9.94
C LEU A 111 -1.19 -1.41 10.65
N VAL A 112 -1.28 -2.19 11.73
CA VAL A 112 -0.10 -2.74 12.41
C VAL A 112 0.23 -4.12 11.84
N CYS A 113 -0.75 -5.03 11.83
CA CYS A 113 -0.60 -6.36 11.25
C CYS A 113 -1.95 -7.01 10.95
N VAL A 114 -1.90 -8.09 10.17
CA VAL A 114 -2.97 -9.06 9.96
C VAL A 114 -2.43 -10.46 10.20
N ALA A 115 -3.21 -11.28 10.89
CA ALA A 115 -2.81 -12.62 11.32
C ALA A 115 -3.69 -13.70 10.67
N PHE A 116 -3.08 -14.81 10.27
CA PHE A 116 -3.77 -15.96 9.67
C PHE A 116 -3.52 -17.23 10.48
N ASN A 117 -4.56 -18.02 10.72
CA ASN A 117 -4.41 -19.35 11.33
C ASN A 117 -3.92 -20.39 10.32
N SER A 118 -3.69 -21.63 10.77
CA SER A 118 -3.19 -22.75 9.94
C SER A 118 -4.14 -23.18 8.80
N ARG A 119 -5.32 -22.57 8.68
CA ARG A 119 -6.26 -22.72 7.56
C ARG A 119 -6.26 -21.54 6.60
N GLY A 120 -5.39 -20.56 6.79
CA GLY A 120 -5.31 -19.33 5.98
C GLY A 120 -6.48 -18.36 6.21
N LEU A 121 -7.24 -18.53 7.31
CA LEU A 121 -8.33 -17.63 7.67
C LEU A 121 -7.81 -16.50 8.56
N PRO A 122 -8.27 -15.25 8.36
CA PRO A 122 -7.86 -14.14 9.20
C PRO A 122 -8.42 -14.30 10.62
N ILE A 123 -7.59 -14.06 11.62
CA ILE A 123 -7.94 -14.12 13.05
C ILE A 123 -7.48 -12.84 13.76
N ALA A 124 -8.18 -12.47 14.83
CA ALA A 124 -7.71 -11.41 15.72
C ALA A 124 -6.69 -12.03 16.70
N SER A 125 -5.49 -11.43 16.79
CA SER A 125 -4.43 -11.90 17.68
C SER A 125 -3.55 -10.71 18.06
N GLY A 126 -3.50 -10.37 19.35
CA GLY A 126 -2.80 -9.17 19.82
C GLY A 126 -3.31 -7.91 19.12
N ASP A 127 -2.39 -7.11 18.56
CA ASP A 127 -2.69 -5.89 17.81
C ASP A 127 -3.04 -6.13 16.33
N CYS A 128 -3.13 -7.39 15.88
CA CYS A 128 -3.44 -7.70 14.49
C CYS A 128 -4.94 -7.62 14.21
N GLU A 129 -5.28 -6.85 13.18
CA GLU A 129 -6.65 -6.67 12.72
C GLU A 129 -7.15 -7.88 11.92
N LYS A 130 -8.47 -8.06 11.92
CA LYS A 130 -9.17 -9.11 11.14
C LYS A 130 -10.04 -8.50 10.02
N SER A 131 -10.16 -7.18 9.97
CA SER A 131 -10.99 -6.44 9.02
C SER A 131 -10.29 -6.21 7.68
N ASP A 132 -11.09 -5.93 6.65
CA ASP A 132 -10.59 -5.50 5.36
C ASP A 132 -9.74 -4.22 5.51
N ILE A 133 -8.67 -4.15 4.72
CA ILE A 133 -7.70 -3.06 4.83
C ILE A 133 -8.11 -1.97 3.85
N LYS A 134 -8.34 -0.77 4.38
CA LYS A 134 -8.64 0.42 3.58
C LYS A 134 -7.34 1.11 3.20
N ILE A 135 -7.24 1.49 1.92
CA ILE A 135 -6.12 2.24 1.37
C ILE A 135 -6.62 3.64 1.00
N THR A 136 -6.20 4.62 1.79
CA THR A 136 -6.63 6.02 1.65
C THR A 136 -5.48 6.89 1.14
N VAL A 137 -5.79 7.75 0.17
CA VAL A 137 -4.89 8.77 -0.38
C VAL A 137 -5.65 10.10 -0.35
N SER A 138 -4.99 11.18 0.08
CA SER A 138 -5.60 12.46 0.49
C SER A 138 -6.71 13.05 -0.38
N SER A 139 -6.82 12.71 -1.66
CA SER A 139 -7.84 13.22 -2.58
C SER A 139 -8.46 12.18 -3.53
N GLN A 140 -8.26 10.88 -3.28
CA GLN A 140 -8.78 9.79 -4.13
C GLN A 140 -9.79 8.95 -3.37
N ASP A 141 -10.66 8.25 -4.11
CA ASP A 141 -11.55 7.24 -3.54
C ASP A 141 -10.74 6.11 -2.90
N ASP A 142 -11.25 5.59 -1.80
CA ASP A 142 -10.56 4.56 -1.03
C ASP A 142 -10.59 3.20 -1.75
N ILE A 143 -9.45 2.49 -1.76
CA ILE A 143 -9.40 1.11 -2.25
C ILE A 143 -9.51 0.17 -1.06
N LEU A 144 -10.52 -0.70 -1.07
CA LEU A 144 -10.68 -1.77 -0.10
C LEU A 144 -9.96 -3.03 -0.58
N VAL A 145 -9.11 -3.60 0.28
CA VAL A 145 -8.45 -4.88 0.03
C VAL A 145 -8.99 -5.92 1.01
N PRO A 146 -9.77 -6.90 0.54
CA PRO A 146 -10.38 -7.87 1.42
C PRO A 146 -9.36 -8.88 1.96
N LEU A 147 -9.58 -9.31 3.21
CA LEU A 147 -8.75 -10.36 3.83
C LEU A 147 -9.28 -11.78 3.58
N LEU A 148 -10.53 -11.92 3.13
CA LEU A 148 -11.15 -13.20 2.78
C LEU A 148 -11.02 -13.48 1.29
#